data_AF-A0A9X6KC59-F1
#
_entry.id   AF-A0A9X6KC59-F1
#
_cell.length_a   1.000
_cell.length_b   1.000
_cell.length_c   1.000
_cell.angle_alpha   90.00
_cell.angle_beta   90.00
_cell.angle_gamma   90.00
#
_symmetry.space_group_name_H-M   'P 1'
#
loop_
_entity.id
_entity.type
_entity.pdbx_description
1 polymer ?
#
loop_
_entity_poly.entity_id
_entity_poly.type
_entity_poly.pdbx_seq_one_letter_code
_entity_poly.pdbx_strand_id
1 'polypeptide(L)' 'MASCTGIACFLLSNWPIGTVVAITTKSGQIIGPATLSNFYPTLCLVILKEEDIITPESTNTIFISCEDIESVTLTT' A
#
# COMPACT_ATOMS: atom_id res chain seq x y z
N MET A 1 -2.59 -0.80 21.81
CA MET A 1 -2.76 -1.10 20.38
C MET A 1 -3.44 0.10 19.76
N ALA A 2 -2.70 0.94 19.03
CA ALA A 2 -3.27 2.13 18.43
C ALA A 2 -4.24 1.69 17.33
N SER A 3 -5.50 2.09 17.44
CA SER A 3 -6.46 2.02 16.34
C SER A 3 -5.86 2.79 15.15
N CYS A 4 -5.80 2.19 13.97
CA CYS A 4 -5.29 2.85 12.77
C CYS A 4 -6.14 4.09 12.47
N THR A 5 -5.69 5.27 12.89
CA THR A 5 -6.44 6.54 12.76
C THR A 5 -6.14 7.28 11.47
N GLY A 6 -5.27 6.74 10.61
CA GLY A 6 -4.90 7.35 9.33
C GLY A 6 -6.03 7.26 8.30
N ILE A 7 -6.34 8.38 7.64
CA ILE A 7 -7.29 8.46 6.52
C ILE A 7 -6.90 7.49 5.40
N ALA A 8 -5.59 7.35 5.14
CA ALA A 8 -5.06 6.38 4.18
C ALA A 8 -5.45 4.92 4.52
N CYS A 9 -5.49 4.57 5.80
CA CYS A 9 -5.88 3.23 6.24
C CYS A 9 -7.35 2.95 5.97
N PHE A 10 -8.21 3.95 6.18
CA PHE A 10 -9.62 3.85 5.85
C PHE A 10 -9.84 3.66 4.35
N LEU A 11 -9.12 4.43 3.52
CA LEU A 11 -9.18 4.30 2.06
C LEU A 11 -8.75 2.91 1.59
N LEU A 12 -7.58 2.44 2.04
CA LEU A 12 -7.03 1.14 1.68
C LEU A 12 -7.89 -0.02 2.18
N SER A 13 -8.52 0.11 3.36
CA SER A 13 -9.46 -0.87 3.87
C SER A 13 -10.75 -0.95 3.05
N ASN A 14 -11.11 0.11 2.32
CA ASN A 14 -12.32 0.15 1.51
C ASN A 14 -12.05 -0.26 0.05
N TRP A 15 -10.80 -0.44 -0.35
CA TRP A 15 -10.44 -0.81 -1.70
C TRP A 15 -10.35 -2.32 -1.88
N PRO A 16 -10.77 -2.84 -3.05
CA PRO A 16 -10.68 -4.26 -3.33
C PRO A 16 -9.21 -4.69 -3.48
N ILE A 17 -8.91 -5.87 -2.96
CA ILE A 17 -7.63 -6.56 -3.21
C ILE A 17 -7.47 -6.75 -4.73
N GLY A 18 -6.29 -6.45 -5.27
CA GLY A 18 -6.00 -6.42 -6.70
C GLY A 18 -6.00 -5.02 -7.32
N THR A 19 -6.37 -3.98 -6.56
CA THR A 19 -6.29 -2.59 -7.03
C THR A 19 -4.84 -2.13 -7.14
N VAL A 20 -4.46 -1.51 -8.25
CA VAL A 20 -3.12 -0.91 -8.41
C VAL A 20 -3.13 0.50 -7.84
N VAL A 21 -2.21 0.75 -6.93
CA VAL A 21 -2.15 1.96 -6.12
C VAL A 21 -0.71 2.46 -6.02
N ALA A 22 -0.55 3.77 -5.95
CA ALA A 22 0.70 4.41 -5.58
C ALA A 22 0.54 5.03 -4.19
N ILE A 23 1.49 4.77 -3.31
CA ILE A 23 1.48 5.25 -1.92
C ILE A 23 2.52 6.33 -1.75
N THR A 24 2.11 7.47 -1.19
CA THR A 24 3.02 8.52 -0.76
C THR A 24 3.17 8.44 0.75
N THR A 25 4.39 8.17 1.21
CA THR A 25 4.74 8.21 2.63
C THR A 25 4.80 9.65 3.14
N LYS A 26 4.67 9.85 4.45
CA LYS A 26 4.90 11.13 5.13
C LYS A 26 6.31 11.69 4.95
N SER A 27 7.26 10.84 4.56
CA SER A 27 8.61 11.27 4.19
C SER A 27 8.68 11.89 2.78
N GLY A 28 7.56 11.91 2.03
CA GLY A 28 7.50 12.35 0.64
C GLY A 28 7.99 11.30 -0.37
N GLN A 29 8.33 10.10 0.08
CA GLN A 29 8.70 9.00 -0.82
C GLN A 29 7.44 8.36 -1.40
N ILE A 30 7.43 8.21 -2.73
CA ILE A 30 6.38 7.53 -3.48
C ILE A 30 6.80 6.08 -3.71
N ILE A 31 5.87 5.15 -3.47
CA ILE A 31 6.04 3.69 -3.62
C ILE A 31 4.96 3.21 -4.58
N GLY A 32 5.34 2.50 -5.64
CA GLY A 32 4.43 1.98 -6.66
C GLY A 32 4.67 2.53 -8.06
N PRO A 33 3.88 2.09 -9.05
CA PRO A 33 2.57 1.42 -8.93
C PRO A 33 2.66 -0.01 -8.39
N ALA A 34 1.93 -0.30 -7.31
CA ALA A 34 1.91 -1.61 -6.67
C ALA A 34 0.47 -2.13 -6.52
N THR A 35 0.29 -3.44 -6.62
CA THR A 35 -1.02 -4.08 -6.48
C THR A 35 -1.31 -4.33 -5.01
N LEU A 36 -2.47 -3.88 -4.53
CA LEU A 36 -2.94 -4.16 -3.17
C LEU A 36 -3.17 -5.65 -3.00
N SER A 37 -2.30 -6.31 -2.24
CA SER A 37 -2.38 -7.75 -2.04
C SER A 37 -3.14 -8.11 -0.77
N ASN A 38 -2.96 -7.37 0.32
CA ASN A 38 -3.65 -7.64 1.58
C ASN A 38 -3.61 -6.43 2.51
N PHE A 39 -4.57 -6.37 3.44
CA PHE A 39 -4.62 -5.34 4.48
C PHE A 39 -4.92 -5.97 5.84
N TYR A 40 -4.10 -5.63 6.84
CA TYR A 40 -4.22 -6.12 8.22
C TYR A 40 -4.62 -4.98 9.16
N PRO A 41 -5.92 -4.79 9.43
CA PRO A 41 -6.41 -3.70 10.27
C PRO A 41 -5.95 -3.80 11.73
N THR A 42 -5.65 -5.02 12.22
CA THR A 42 -5.17 -5.23 13.59
C THR A 42 -3.74 -4.72 13.80
N LEU A 43 -2.95 -4.66 12.73
CA LEU A 43 -1.54 -4.25 12.75
C LEU A 43 -1.27 -2.95 11.98
N CYS A 44 -2.32 -2.32 11.42
CA CYS A 44 -2.21 -1.19 10.50
C CYS A 44 -1.26 -1.45 9.33
N LEU A 45 -1.12 -2.71 8.90
CA LEU A 45 -0.15 -3.13 7.90
C LEU A 45 -0.82 -3.34 6.55
N VAL A 46 -0.26 -2.71 5.52
CA VAL A 46 -0.69 -2.84 4.14
C VAL A 46 0.38 -3.63 3.39
N ILE A 47 -0.05 -4.67 2.68
CA ILE A 47 0.81 -5.48 1.83
C ILE A 47 0.49 -5.15 0.38
N LEU A 48 1.51 -4.71 -0.33
CA LEU A 48 1.47 -4.44 -1.76
C LEU A 48 2.41 -5.39 -2.48
N LYS A 49 2.10 -5.68 -3.74
CA LYS A 49 2.96 -6.42 -4.64
C LYS A 49 3.27 -5.55 -5.84
N GLU A 50 4.52 -5.17 -5.99
CA GLU A 50 5.03 -4.63 -7.24
C GLU A 50 5.36 -5.80 -8.16
N GLU A 51 4.78 -5.77 -9.36
CA GLU A 51 5.12 -6.69 -10.43
C GLU A 51 6.08 -5.97 -11.36
N ASP A 52 7.36 -6.30 -11.22
CA ASP A 52 8.38 -5.69 -12.07
C ASP A 52 8.41 -6.41 -13.42
N ILE A 53 8.40 -5.64 -14.50
CA ILE A 53 8.35 -6.13 -15.89
C ILE A 53 9.72 -6.62 -16.40
N ILE A 54 10.76 -6.57 -15.56
CA ILE A 54 12.12 -6.96 -15.94
C ILE A 54 12.37 -8.41 -15.56
N THR A 55 12.66 -9.25 -16.56
CA THR A 55 13.11 -10.64 -16.36
C THR A 55 14.50 -10.67 -15.71
N PRO A 56 14.72 -11.48 -14.65
CA PRO A 56 13.79 -12.42 -14.03
C PRO A 56 12.72 -11.70 -13.18
N GLU A 57 11.46 -12.13 -13.36
CA GLU A 57 10.29 -11.58 -12.66
C GLU A 57 10.58 -11.46 -11.16
N SER A 58 10.73 -10.22 -10.69
CA SER A 58 10.99 -9.94 -9.29
C SER A 58 9.68 -9.45 -8.69
N THR A 59 8.93 -10.36 -8.09
CA THR A 59 7.75 -9.98 -7.30
C THR A 59 8.23 -9.31 -6.02
N ASN A 60 8.23 -7.98 -6.01
CA ASN A 60 8.64 -7.23 -4.83
C ASN A 60 7.43 -7.06 -3.90
N THR A 61 7.48 -7.67 -2.72
CA THR A 61 6.41 -7.53 -1.73
C THR A 61 6.76 -6.40 -0.77
N ILE A 62 5.94 -5.36 -0.77
CA ILE A 62 6.16 -4.16 0.02
C ILE A 62 5.22 -4.18 1.21
N PHE A 63 5.81 -3.98 2.39
CA PHE A 63 5.11 -3.90 3.65
C PHE A 63 5.18 -2.47 4.15
N ILE A 64 4.04 -1.81 4.28
CA ILE A 64 3.97 -0.43 4.74
C ILE A 64 2.89 -0.27 5.80
N SER A 65 3.21 0.45 6.86
CA SER A 65 2.26 0.80 7.89
C SER A 65 1.41 1.97 7.43
N CYS A 66 0.10 1.89 7.60
CA CYS A 66 -0.84 2.97 7.32
C CYS A 66 -0.50 4.29 8.01
N GLU A 67 0.17 4.23 9.16
CA GLU A 67 0.54 5.40 9.97
C GLU A 67 1.61 6.26 9.28
N ASP A 68 2.45 5.63 8.46
CA ASP A 68 3.51 6.26 7.67
C ASP A 68 3.01 6.74 6.31
N ILE A 69 1.77 6.42 5.94
CA ILE A 69 1.16 6.86 4.69
C ILE A 69 0.57 8.26 4.87
N GLU A 70 0.91 9.14 3.94
CA GLU A 70 0.34 10.47 3.82
C GLU A 70 -0.85 10.48 2.86
N SER A 71 -0.69 9.88 1.67
CA SER A 71 -1.73 9.79 0.66
C SER A 71 -1.64 8.53 -0.18
N VAL A 72 -2.76 8.15 -0.79
CA VAL A 72 -2.84 7.01 -1.70
C VAL A 72 -3.51 7.47 -2.98
N THR A 73 -2.88 7.15 -4.12
CA THR A 73 -3.32 7.53 -5.45
C THR A 73 -3.67 6.27 -6.23
N LEU A 74 -4.83 6.27 -6.88
CA LEU A 74 -5.23 5.20 -7.79
C LEU A 74 -4.51 5.39 -9.12
N THR A 75 -3.82 4.35 -9.57
CA THR A 75 -3.22 4.29 -10.91
C THR A 75 -4.07 3.33 -11.73
N THR A 76 -4.90 3.87 -12.64
CA THR A 76 -5.76 3.12 -13.58
C THR A 76 -5.06 2.93 -14.90
#